data_AF-A0A353BZW4-F1
#
_entry.id   AF-A0A353BZW4-F1
#
_cell.length_a   1.000
_cell.length_b   1.000
_cell.length_c   1.000
_cell.angle_alpha   90.00
_cell.angle_beta   90.00
_cell.angle_gamma   90.00
#
_symmetry.space_group_name_H-M   'P 1'
#
loop_
_entity.id
_entity.type
_entity.pdbx_description
1 polymer ?
#
loop_
_entity_poly.entity_id
_entity_poly.type
_entity_poly.pdbx_seq_one_letter_code
_entity_poly.pdbx_strand_id
1 'polypeptide(L)'
;MKFSTIHIVGITSFPCLLLDGASGEFKPTSNMQTLAAAKQILTGLGIEITQVNGPSGTSCATIPLLAQSGITHGEPGHALLGTTPLHAHSIQPEIPALVYVSEVSHVGAGKAFCFGGGFYSRSNIQKALVATDPDRILNHKLVCQPLPPEVIDYYGTLITDEQPVHIGDTVIFSFRTQIFVTRAKVVLVEGIAANHPRITGIYDAHGNLYV
;
A
#
# COMPACT_ATOMS: atom_id res chain seq x y z
N MET A 1 21.27 12.63 32.99
CA MET A 1 20.35 11.71 33.68
C MET A 1 20.77 10.28 33.35
N LYS A 2 20.85 9.38 34.33
CA LYS A 2 21.20 7.98 34.12
C LYS A 2 20.05 7.14 34.68
N PHE A 3 19.21 6.62 33.79
CA PHE A 3 18.16 5.67 34.17
C PHE A 3 18.79 4.27 34.24
N SER A 4 18.59 3.54 35.34
CA SER A 4 19.23 2.24 35.57
C SER A 4 18.68 1.11 34.70
N THR A 5 17.52 1.31 34.07
CA THR A 5 16.79 0.28 33.31
C THR A 5 16.44 0.70 31.88
N ILE A 6 16.89 1.88 31.43
CA ILE A 6 16.60 2.41 30.10
C ILE A 6 17.90 2.69 29.37
N HIS A 7 18.04 2.11 28.18
CA HIS A 7 19.15 2.37 27.27
C HIS A 7 18.63 3.15 26.06
N ILE A 8 19.17 4.35 25.86
CA ILE A 8 18.91 5.13 24.65
C ILE A 8 19.82 4.55 23.55
N VAL A 9 19.24 3.84 22.60
CA VAL A 9 19.98 3.22 21.48
C VAL A 9 19.87 4.00 20.18
N GLY A 10 18.85 4.86 20.07
CA GLY A 10 18.49 5.42 18.78
C GLY A 10 17.45 6.52 18.80
N ILE A 11 17.14 6.97 17.59
CA ILE A 11 16.14 7.99 17.27
C ILE A 11 15.34 7.56 16.04
N THR A 12 14.09 7.99 15.97
CA THR A 12 13.21 7.76 14.81
C THR A 12 12.28 8.94 14.58
N SER A 13 11.77 9.06 13.36
CA SER A 13 10.75 10.05 12.98
C SER A 13 9.99 9.55 11.76
N PHE A 14 8.82 10.13 11.46
CA PHE A 14 8.02 9.73 10.31
C PHE A 14 7.21 10.91 9.76
N PRO A 15 7.04 11.05 8.43
CA PRO A 15 7.74 10.29 7.38
C PRO A 15 9.14 10.88 7.13
N CYS A 16 10.16 10.06 6.91
CA CYS A 16 11.51 10.53 6.56
C CYS A 16 11.67 10.77 5.06
N LEU A 17 10.96 10.01 4.21
CA LEU A 17 10.86 10.25 2.77
C LEU A 17 9.40 10.44 2.35
N LEU A 18 9.18 11.32 1.38
CA LEU A 18 7.91 11.47 0.68
C LEU A 18 8.14 11.56 -0.83
N LEU A 19 7.20 11.01 -1.61
CA LEU A 19 7.20 11.18 -3.05
C LEU A 19 6.85 12.64 -3.37
N ASP A 20 7.72 13.31 -4.09
CA ASP A 20 7.47 14.63 -4.63
C ASP A 20 6.66 14.52 -5.92
N GLY A 21 5.45 15.07 -5.92
CA GLY A 21 4.53 14.93 -7.06
C GLY A 21 5.01 15.60 -8.35
N ALA A 22 5.91 16.60 -8.25
CA ALA A 22 6.45 17.29 -9.41
C ALA A 22 7.58 16.50 -10.10
N SER A 23 8.52 15.95 -9.32
CA SER A 23 9.63 15.16 -9.87
C SER A 23 9.31 13.67 -10.06
N GLY A 24 8.32 13.14 -9.34
CA GLY A 24 8.04 11.69 -9.32
C GLY A 24 9.08 10.89 -8.53
N GLU A 25 9.90 11.54 -7.71
CA GLU A 25 10.98 10.93 -6.93
C GLU A 25 10.74 11.07 -5.43
N PHE A 26 11.30 10.15 -4.63
CA PHE A 26 11.29 10.30 -3.18
C PHE A 26 12.34 11.32 -2.73
N LYS A 27 11.93 12.26 -1.88
CA LYS A 27 12.80 13.28 -1.29
C LYS A 27 12.84 13.18 0.23
N PRO A 28 13.98 13.53 0.85
CA PRO A 28 14.06 13.77 2.30
C PRO A 28 13.06 14.82 2.74
N THR A 29 12.38 14.57 3.85
CA THR A 29 11.53 15.56 4.52
C THR A 29 12.35 16.35 5.55
N SER A 30 11.77 17.41 6.11
CA SER A 30 12.34 18.12 7.27
C SER A 30 12.53 17.21 8.50
N ASN A 31 11.79 16.10 8.59
CA ASN A 31 11.96 15.11 9.64
C ASN A 31 13.32 14.40 9.57
N MET A 32 13.87 14.23 8.37
CA MET A 32 15.21 13.64 8.20
C MET A 32 16.30 14.59 8.71
N GLN A 33 16.15 15.90 8.48
CA GLN A 33 17.04 16.92 9.06
C GLN A 33 16.91 16.96 10.60
N THR A 34 15.69 16.81 11.11
CA THR A 34 15.42 16.71 12.55
C THR A 34 16.13 15.53 13.18
N LEU A 35 16.18 14.37 12.51
CA LEU A 35 16.95 13.22 12.98
C LEU A 35 18.45 13.51 13.04
N ALA A 36 19.01 14.15 12.00
CA ALA A 36 20.42 14.51 11.99
C ALA A 36 20.78 15.46 13.15
N ALA A 37 19.95 16.49 13.38
CA ALA A 37 20.13 17.43 14.50
C ALA A 37 19.99 16.74 15.86
N ALA A 38 18.98 15.87 16.03
CA ALA A 38 18.79 15.12 17.26
C ALA A 38 19.99 14.19 17.56
N LYS A 39 20.53 13.52 16.54
CA LYS A 39 21.74 12.70 16.67
C LYS A 39 22.91 13.55 17.18
N GLN A 40 23.15 14.70 16.55
CA GLN A 40 24.24 15.61 16.96
C GLN A 40 24.10 16.04 18.43
N ILE A 41 22.90 16.47 18.84
CA ILE A 41 22.64 16.88 20.23
C ILE A 41 22.92 15.73 21.20
N LEU A 42 22.39 14.54 20.94
CA LEU A 42 22.56 13.38 21.82
C LEU A 42 24.03 12.94 21.90
N THR A 43 24.74 12.90 20.78
CA THR A 43 26.17 12.60 20.77
C THR A 43 26.99 13.65 21.51
N GLY A 44 26.63 14.95 21.42
CA GLY A 44 27.25 16.03 22.19
C GLY A 44 27.03 15.93 23.70
N LEU A 45 25.97 15.23 24.13
CA LEU A 45 25.71 14.88 25.52
C LEU A 45 26.41 13.59 25.97
N GLY A 46 27.25 12.99 25.12
CA GLY A 46 27.94 11.72 25.40
C GLY A 46 27.03 10.49 25.30
N ILE A 47 25.87 10.59 24.64
CA ILE A 47 24.98 9.47 24.38
C ILE A 47 25.33 8.87 23.02
N GLU A 48 25.74 7.61 23.01
CA GLU A 48 26.01 6.88 21.77
C GLU A 48 24.69 6.52 21.06
N ILE A 49 24.57 6.91 19.79
CA ILE A 49 23.41 6.63 18.94
C ILE A 49 23.81 5.65 17.85
N THR A 50 23.46 4.37 18.04
CA THR A 50 23.77 3.28 17.11
C THR A 50 22.65 3.04 16.09
N GLN A 51 21.43 3.49 16.39
CA GLN A 51 20.27 3.38 15.50
C GLN A 51 19.69 4.75 15.16
N VAL A 52 19.84 5.14 13.89
CA VAL A 52 19.02 6.18 13.26
C VAL A 52 18.02 5.47 12.36
N ASN A 53 16.76 5.41 12.80
CA ASN A 53 15.69 4.74 12.08
C ASN A 53 14.89 5.78 11.28
N GLY A 54 14.81 5.58 9.96
CA GLY A 54 14.22 6.51 9.00
C GLY A 54 13.13 5.85 8.15
N PRO A 55 11.94 5.59 8.71
CA PRO A 55 10.83 4.96 8.01
C PRO A 55 10.12 5.91 7.02
N SER A 56 9.17 5.36 6.27
CA SER A 56 8.49 5.94 5.10
C SER A 56 9.29 5.82 3.81
N GLY A 57 8.63 5.28 2.78
CA GLY A 57 9.19 5.19 1.44
C GLY A 57 10.34 4.20 1.29
N THR A 58 10.69 3.41 2.32
CA THR A 58 11.75 2.40 2.25
C THR A 58 11.43 1.35 1.18
N SER A 59 12.27 1.29 0.15
CA SER A 59 12.19 0.39 -1.01
C SER A 59 13.60 0.21 -1.60
N CYS A 60 13.78 -0.73 -2.53
CA CYS A 60 15.05 -0.92 -3.24
C CYS A 60 15.57 0.39 -3.85
N ALA A 61 14.67 1.22 -4.41
CA ALA A 61 15.04 2.52 -5.00
C ALA A 61 15.48 3.57 -3.98
N THR A 62 15.01 3.53 -2.73
CA THR A 62 15.27 4.60 -1.74
C THR A 62 16.29 4.22 -0.68
N ILE A 63 16.62 2.93 -0.52
CA ILE A 63 17.68 2.48 0.41
C ILE A 63 19.01 3.24 0.19
N PRO A 64 19.48 3.48 -1.04
CA PRO A 64 20.71 4.28 -1.25
C PRO A 64 20.59 5.71 -0.71
N LEU A 65 19.45 6.37 -0.89
CA LEU A 65 19.19 7.73 -0.38
C LEU A 65 19.13 7.75 1.16
N LEU A 66 18.50 6.76 1.78
CA LEU A 66 18.49 6.59 3.24
C LEU A 66 19.93 6.45 3.78
N ALA A 67 20.73 5.58 3.18
CA ALA A 67 22.12 5.36 3.57
C ALA A 67 22.97 6.63 3.43
N GLN A 68 22.83 7.35 2.30
CA GLN A 68 23.51 8.64 2.08
C GLN A 68 23.11 9.70 3.12
N SER A 69 21.89 9.61 3.64
CA SER A 69 21.36 10.53 4.67
C SER A 69 21.72 10.11 6.10
N GLY A 70 22.59 9.11 6.27
CA GLY A 70 23.03 8.63 7.58
C GLY A 70 21.97 7.83 8.35
N ILE A 71 20.91 7.38 7.66
CA ILE A 71 19.95 6.43 8.20
C ILE A 71 20.58 5.04 8.23
N THR A 72 20.41 4.36 9.34
CA THR A 72 20.97 3.01 9.59
C THR A 72 19.91 1.91 9.47
N HIS A 73 18.64 2.25 9.70
CA HIS A 73 17.51 1.32 9.70
C HIS A 73 16.36 1.92 8.88
N GLY A 74 15.83 1.13 7.95
CA GLY A 74 14.61 1.45 7.20
C GLY A 74 13.56 0.36 7.41
N GLU A 75 12.29 0.67 7.15
CA GLU A 75 11.16 -0.20 7.47
C GLU A 75 10.28 -0.39 6.21
N PRO A 76 10.60 -1.34 5.31
CA PRO A 76 9.82 -1.56 4.10
C PRO A 76 8.44 -2.13 4.45
N GLY A 77 7.38 -1.39 4.07
CA GLY A 77 5.99 -1.83 4.15
C GLY A 77 5.45 -2.16 2.75
N HIS A 78 4.86 -1.16 2.08
CA HIS A 78 4.33 -1.30 0.72
C HIS A 78 5.32 -1.85 -0.32
N ALA A 79 6.64 -1.69 -0.11
CA ALA A 79 7.67 -2.27 -0.96
C ALA A 79 7.59 -3.81 -0.98
N LEU A 80 7.26 -4.45 0.15
CA LEU A 80 7.12 -5.91 0.23
C LEU A 80 6.01 -6.46 -0.68
N LEU A 81 5.03 -5.62 -1.04
CA LEU A 81 3.90 -5.99 -1.89
C LEU A 81 3.98 -5.32 -3.28
N GLY A 82 5.06 -4.61 -3.61
CA GLY A 82 5.19 -3.85 -4.86
C GLY A 82 4.11 -2.79 -5.05
N THR A 83 3.67 -2.14 -3.96
CA THR A 83 2.55 -1.15 -3.97
C THR A 83 3.00 0.23 -3.50
N THR A 84 4.29 0.56 -3.66
CA THR A 84 4.76 1.94 -3.42
C THR A 84 4.27 2.85 -4.54
N PRO A 85 4.14 4.17 -4.31
CA PRO A 85 3.77 5.12 -5.36
C PRO A 85 4.63 5.07 -6.63
N LEU A 86 5.91 4.67 -6.53
CA LEU A 86 6.81 4.55 -7.69
C LEU A 86 6.32 3.53 -8.73
N HIS A 87 5.61 2.48 -8.29
CA HIS A 87 5.12 1.42 -9.17
C HIS A 87 4.03 1.90 -10.13
N ALA A 88 3.42 3.06 -9.87
CA ALA A 88 2.47 3.68 -10.78
C ALA A 88 3.14 4.43 -11.94
N HIS A 89 4.43 4.75 -11.82
CA HIS A 89 5.13 5.66 -12.73
C HIS A 89 6.44 5.09 -13.32
N SER A 90 6.95 4.00 -12.75
CA SER A 90 8.24 3.42 -13.14
C SER A 90 8.28 1.93 -12.84
N ILE A 91 9.15 1.21 -13.54
CA ILE A 91 9.47 -0.19 -13.23
C ILE A 91 10.36 -0.21 -11.99
N GLN A 92 9.97 -1.00 -11.00
CA GLN A 92 10.69 -1.15 -9.74
C GLN A 92 11.16 -2.61 -9.58
N PRO A 93 12.22 -2.86 -8.79
CA PRO A 93 12.66 -4.23 -8.48
C PRO A 93 11.59 -5.08 -7.78
N GLU A 94 10.78 -4.46 -6.92
CA GLU A 94 9.69 -5.14 -6.23
C GLU A 94 8.52 -5.41 -7.18
N ILE A 95 8.07 -6.67 -7.23
CA ILE A 95 6.97 -7.09 -8.12
C ILE A 95 5.64 -6.87 -7.39
N PRO A 96 4.64 -6.19 -8.01
CA PRO A 96 3.30 -6.08 -7.43
C PRO A 96 2.71 -7.45 -7.09
N ALA A 97 2.35 -7.63 -5.82
CA ALA A 97 1.91 -8.92 -5.27
C ALA A 97 0.56 -8.82 -4.53
N LEU A 98 -0.22 -7.76 -4.79
CA LEU A 98 -1.52 -7.53 -4.16
C LEU A 98 -2.55 -7.06 -5.20
N VAL A 99 -3.71 -7.72 -5.17
CA VAL A 99 -4.94 -7.28 -5.85
C VAL A 99 -6.10 -7.32 -4.86
N TYR A 100 -7.08 -6.45 -5.06
CA TYR A 100 -8.36 -6.51 -4.36
C TYR A 100 -9.40 -7.09 -5.31
N VAL A 101 -9.99 -8.23 -4.91
CA VAL A 101 -11.00 -8.94 -5.69
C VAL A 101 -12.37 -8.69 -5.07
N SER A 102 -13.33 -8.35 -5.91
CA SER A 102 -14.72 -8.13 -5.55
C SER A 102 -15.63 -8.72 -6.64
N GLU A 103 -16.93 -8.52 -6.50
CA GLU A 103 -17.97 -9.01 -7.40
C GLU A 103 -19.00 -7.90 -7.62
N VAL A 104 -19.54 -7.80 -8.84
CA VAL A 104 -20.67 -6.91 -9.14
C VAL A 104 -21.91 -7.40 -8.42
N SER A 105 -22.39 -6.59 -7.48
CA SER A 105 -23.61 -6.83 -6.71
C SER A 105 -24.87 -6.45 -7.48
N HIS A 106 -24.87 -5.27 -8.12
CA HIS A 106 -26.02 -4.76 -8.86
C HIS A 106 -25.60 -3.73 -9.91
N VAL A 107 -26.46 -3.53 -10.91
CA VAL A 107 -26.26 -2.60 -12.04
C VAL A 107 -27.49 -1.70 -12.16
N GLY A 108 -27.28 -0.41 -12.43
CA GLY A 108 -28.36 0.53 -12.61
C GLY A 108 -27.86 1.93 -12.98
N ALA A 109 -28.66 2.67 -13.75
CA ALA A 109 -28.39 4.06 -14.13
C ALA A 109 -26.97 4.31 -14.72
N GLY A 110 -26.53 3.42 -15.62
CA GLY A 110 -25.20 3.53 -16.27
C GLY A 110 -24.02 3.25 -15.33
N LYS A 111 -24.26 2.55 -14.22
CA LYS A 111 -23.25 2.22 -13.21
C LYS A 111 -23.37 0.76 -12.77
N ALA A 112 -22.24 0.22 -12.35
CA ALA A 112 -22.16 -1.07 -11.67
C ALA A 112 -21.63 -0.85 -10.25
N PHE A 113 -22.20 -1.57 -9.29
CA PHE A 113 -21.86 -1.49 -7.88
C PHE A 113 -21.27 -2.81 -7.43
N CYS A 114 -20.05 -2.80 -6.91
CA CYS A 114 -19.33 -3.98 -6.46
C CYS A 114 -19.18 -3.99 -4.94
N PHE A 115 -19.07 -5.15 -4.31
CA PHE A 115 -18.93 -5.24 -2.86
C PHE A 115 -17.67 -4.50 -2.36
N GLY A 116 -17.85 -3.62 -1.38
CA GLY A 116 -16.76 -2.91 -0.73
C GLY A 116 -16.27 -3.63 0.53
N GLY A 117 -15.71 -2.87 1.46
CA GLY A 117 -15.09 -3.34 2.69
C GLY A 117 -13.57 -3.35 2.68
N GLY A 118 -12.94 -3.18 1.51
CA GLY A 118 -11.49 -3.02 1.34
C GLY A 118 -11.07 -1.63 0.86
N PHE A 119 -11.99 -0.68 0.70
CA PHE A 119 -11.65 0.63 0.14
C PHE A 119 -10.98 1.52 1.18
N TYR A 120 -9.99 2.29 0.72
CA TYR A 120 -9.17 3.16 1.57
C TYR A 120 -9.19 4.58 1.01
N SER A 121 -9.49 5.59 1.83
CA SER A 121 -9.70 6.97 1.38
C SER A 121 -8.49 7.61 0.70
N ARG A 122 -7.27 7.15 1.03
CA ARG A 122 -6.01 7.65 0.43
C ARG A 122 -5.44 6.70 -0.63
N SER A 123 -6.29 5.87 -1.22
CA SER A 123 -5.91 4.82 -2.18
C SER A 123 -5.64 5.32 -3.59
N ASN A 124 -6.26 6.43 -3.99
CA ASN A 124 -6.26 6.94 -5.36
C ASN A 124 -6.73 5.89 -6.39
N ILE A 125 -7.76 5.10 -6.06
CA ILE A 125 -8.38 4.17 -7.01
C ILE A 125 -8.93 4.96 -8.20
N GLN A 126 -8.61 4.51 -9.41
CA GLN A 126 -9.09 5.16 -10.63
C GLN A 126 -9.90 4.23 -11.52
N LYS A 127 -9.53 2.94 -11.56
CA LYS A 127 -10.07 1.98 -12.52
C LYS A 127 -10.14 0.58 -11.90
N ALA A 128 -10.99 -0.26 -12.47
CA ALA A 128 -11.08 -1.68 -12.16
C ALA A 128 -11.16 -2.49 -13.45
N LEU A 129 -10.71 -3.73 -13.41
CA LEU A 129 -10.99 -4.72 -14.44
C LEU A 129 -12.28 -5.46 -14.08
N VAL A 130 -13.14 -5.71 -15.06
CA VAL A 130 -14.44 -6.37 -14.84
C VAL A 130 -14.69 -7.42 -15.90
N ALA A 131 -14.91 -8.67 -15.52
CA ALA A 131 -15.33 -9.70 -16.47
C ALA A 131 -15.98 -10.90 -15.79
N THR A 132 -16.85 -11.59 -16.54
CA THR A 132 -17.30 -12.96 -16.23
C THR A 132 -16.24 -13.99 -16.63
N ASP A 133 -15.57 -13.75 -17.76
CA ASP A 133 -14.58 -14.64 -18.37
C ASP A 133 -13.16 -14.21 -17.97
N PRO A 134 -12.41 -15.02 -17.19
CA PRO A 134 -11.03 -14.73 -16.80
C PRO A 134 -10.11 -14.43 -17.99
N ASP A 135 -10.32 -15.08 -19.15
CA ASP A 135 -9.48 -14.90 -20.33
C ASP A 135 -9.66 -13.51 -20.97
N ARG A 136 -10.73 -12.80 -20.61
CA ARG A 136 -11.08 -11.47 -21.14
C ARG A 136 -10.88 -10.34 -20.14
N ILE A 137 -10.54 -10.63 -18.89
CA ILE A 137 -10.55 -9.64 -17.81
C ILE A 137 -9.62 -8.46 -18.06
N LEU A 138 -8.50 -8.68 -18.77
CA LEU A 138 -7.55 -7.62 -19.12
C LEU A 138 -8.09 -6.63 -20.17
N ASN A 139 -9.12 -7.01 -20.92
CA ASN A 139 -9.66 -6.23 -22.04
C ASN A 139 -10.79 -5.29 -21.63
N HIS A 140 -11.33 -5.44 -20.42
CA HIS A 140 -12.49 -4.66 -19.98
C HIS A 140 -12.17 -3.91 -18.69
N LYS A 141 -12.01 -2.60 -18.83
CA LYS A 141 -11.59 -1.69 -17.76
C LYS A 141 -12.58 -0.56 -17.60
N LEU A 142 -13.12 -0.40 -16.40
CA LEU A 142 -14.09 0.64 -16.08
C LEU A 142 -13.47 1.68 -15.15
N VAL A 143 -13.98 2.91 -15.25
CA VAL A 143 -13.59 4.01 -14.36
C VAL A 143 -14.29 3.81 -13.01
N CYS A 144 -13.53 3.92 -11.93
CA CYS A 144 -14.08 3.93 -10.58
C CYS A 144 -14.49 5.36 -10.22
N GLN A 145 -15.72 5.54 -9.78
CA GLN A 145 -16.15 6.78 -9.17
C GLN A 145 -15.48 6.89 -7.77
N PRO A 146 -14.90 8.04 -7.41
CA PRO A 146 -14.36 8.24 -6.07
C PRO A 146 -15.45 8.05 -5.00
N LEU A 147 -15.08 7.37 -3.92
CA LEU A 147 -15.94 7.20 -2.75
C LEU A 147 -15.59 8.29 -1.71
N PRO A 148 -16.56 9.13 -1.28
CA PRO A 148 -16.32 10.09 -0.21
C PRO A 148 -15.93 9.38 1.10
N PRO A 149 -14.95 9.92 1.87
CA PRO A 149 -14.45 9.26 3.07
C PRO A 149 -15.47 9.15 4.21
N GLU A 150 -16.57 9.90 4.15
CA GLU A 150 -17.65 9.90 5.14
C GLU A 150 -18.64 8.73 4.93
N VAL A 151 -18.57 8.06 3.78
CA VAL A 151 -19.51 7.00 3.40
C VAL A 151 -18.96 5.64 3.80
N ILE A 152 -19.78 4.84 4.48
CA ILE A 152 -19.46 3.44 4.72
C ILE A 152 -19.40 2.73 3.36
N ASP A 153 -18.28 2.08 3.10
CA ASP A 153 -17.93 1.46 1.84
C ASP A 153 -18.65 0.11 1.65
N TYR A 154 -19.98 0.10 1.69
CA TYR A 154 -20.77 -1.09 1.34
C TYR A 154 -20.52 -1.49 -0.12
N TYR A 155 -20.38 -0.49 -0.99
CA TYR A 155 -20.15 -0.69 -2.42
C TYR A 155 -19.10 0.27 -2.98
N GLY A 156 -18.35 -0.21 -3.96
CA GLY A 156 -17.58 0.60 -4.90
C GLY A 156 -18.40 0.83 -6.16
N THR A 157 -18.24 1.99 -6.79
CA THR A 157 -19.04 2.37 -7.96
C THR A 157 -18.16 2.44 -9.21
N LEU A 158 -18.55 1.73 -10.26
CA LEU A 158 -17.93 1.73 -11.57
C LEU A 158 -18.86 2.39 -12.58
N ILE A 159 -18.31 3.30 -13.38
CA ILE A 159 -19.02 3.95 -14.49
C ILE A 159 -18.98 2.98 -15.67
N THR A 160 -20.15 2.55 -16.15
CA THR A 160 -20.22 1.56 -17.25
C THR A 160 -20.26 2.21 -18.62
N ASP A 161 -20.85 3.41 -18.75
CA ASP A 161 -21.04 4.10 -20.04
C ASP A 161 -21.57 3.15 -21.13
N GLU A 162 -22.63 2.40 -20.79
CA GLU A 162 -23.30 1.40 -21.65
C GLU A 162 -22.47 0.15 -22.00
N GLN A 163 -21.25 0.01 -21.45
CA GLN A 163 -20.49 -1.24 -21.56
C GLN A 163 -21.21 -2.38 -20.82
N PRO A 164 -21.18 -3.62 -21.36
CA PRO A 164 -21.87 -4.75 -20.77
C PRO A 164 -21.21 -5.17 -19.44
N VAL A 165 -21.98 -5.10 -18.36
CA VAL A 165 -21.61 -5.56 -17.03
C VAL A 165 -22.79 -6.33 -16.44
N HIS A 166 -22.52 -7.49 -15.87
CA HIS A 166 -23.53 -8.37 -15.30
C HIS A 166 -23.32 -8.54 -13.79
N ILE A 167 -24.41 -8.79 -13.09
CA ILE A 167 -24.36 -9.21 -11.69
C ILE A 167 -23.57 -10.53 -11.62
N GLY A 168 -22.65 -10.63 -10.66
CA GLY A 168 -21.73 -11.77 -10.54
C GLY A 168 -20.43 -11.63 -11.33
N ASP A 169 -20.24 -10.57 -12.12
CA ASP A 169 -18.94 -10.32 -12.76
C ASP A 169 -17.85 -10.11 -11.72
N THR A 170 -16.68 -10.71 -11.94
CA THR A 170 -15.51 -10.50 -11.08
C THR A 170 -14.94 -9.12 -11.33
N VAL A 171 -14.62 -8.41 -10.24
CA VAL A 171 -14.00 -7.09 -10.27
C VAL A 171 -12.62 -7.16 -9.63
N ILE A 172 -11.58 -6.74 -10.37
CA ILE A 172 -10.22 -6.68 -9.87
C ILE A 172 -9.74 -5.23 -9.81
N PHE A 173 -9.26 -4.83 -8.65
CA PHE A 173 -8.60 -3.55 -8.43
C PHE A 173 -7.14 -3.75 -8.02
N SER A 174 -6.32 -2.74 -8.28
CA SER A 174 -4.98 -2.59 -7.70
C SER A 174 -4.80 -1.14 -7.26
N PHE A 175 -4.56 -0.94 -5.97
CA PHE A 175 -4.44 0.37 -5.36
C PHE A 175 -3.67 0.33 -4.05
N ARG A 176 -3.25 1.51 -3.58
CA ARG A 176 -2.62 1.65 -2.27
C ARG A 176 -3.66 1.42 -1.17
N THR A 177 -3.43 0.46 -0.30
CA THR A 177 -4.33 0.18 0.83
C THR A 177 -3.60 0.17 2.18
N GLN A 178 -4.36 0.25 3.26
CA GLN A 178 -3.92 -0.11 4.59
C GLN A 178 -4.91 -1.15 5.12
N ILE A 179 -4.67 -2.43 4.83
CA ILE A 179 -5.66 -3.51 5.01
C ILE A 179 -6.18 -3.54 6.45
N PHE A 180 -5.32 -3.29 7.45
CA PHE A 180 -5.67 -3.32 8.87
C PHE A 180 -6.70 -2.27 9.31
N VAL A 181 -7.04 -1.28 8.48
CA VAL A 181 -8.14 -0.33 8.73
C VAL A 181 -9.41 -0.66 7.95
N THR A 182 -9.44 -1.82 7.30
CA THR A 182 -10.53 -2.30 6.46
C THR A 182 -11.17 -3.55 7.07
N ARG A 183 -12.16 -4.13 6.38
CA ARG A 183 -12.77 -5.42 6.74
C ARG A 183 -12.61 -6.46 5.63
N ALA A 184 -11.68 -6.24 4.70
CA ALA A 184 -11.38 -7.19 3.65
C ALA A 184 -10.70 -8.44 4.23
N LYS A 185 -11.00 -9.61 3.63
CA LYS A 185 -10.23 -10.83 3.88
C LYS A 185 -8.90 -10.76 3.16
N VAL A 186 -7.86 -11.36 3.72
CA VAL A 186 -6.54 -11.54 3.11
C VAL A 186 -6.40 -13.01 2.71
N VAL A 187 -6.34 -13.27 1.41
CA VAL A 187 -6.16 -14.62 0.88
C VAL A 187 -4.72 -14.76 0.40
N LEU A 188 -3.98 -15.70 0.98
CA LEU A 188 -2.63 -16.03 0.56
C LEU A 188 -2.68 -17.04 -0.59
N VAL A 189 -2.05 -16.69 -1.71
CA VAL A 189 -1.97 -17.56 -2.88
C VAL A 189 -0.51 -17.83 -3.20
N GLU A 190 -0.11 -19.10 -3.14
CA GLU A 190 1.23 -19.57 -3.49
C GLU A 190 1.25 -20.23 -4.86
N GLY A 191 2.45 -20.42 -5.42
CA GLY A 191 2.64 -21.23 -6.63
C GLY A 191 2.30 -20.52 -7.94
N ILE A 192 1.97 -19.22 -7.92
CA ILE A 192 1.65 -18.42 -9.11
C ILE A 192 2.79 -18.50 -10.15
N ALA A 193 4.03 -18.27 -9.73
CA ALA A 193 5.19 -18.30 -10.64
C ALA A 193 5.46 -19.70 -11.26
N ALA A 194 4.99 -20.77 -10.61
CA ALA A 194 5.10 -22.14 -11.09
C ALA A 194 3.87 -22.60 -11.88
N ASN A 195 2.93 -21.71 -12.18
CA ASN A 195 1.63 -22.02 -12.78
C ASN A 195 0.84 -23.10 -12.00
N HIS A 196 0.98 -23.09 -10.67
CA HIS A 196 0.28 -23.99 -9.75
C HIS A 196 -0.31 -23.19 -8.58
N PRO A 197 -1.25 -22.26 -8.85
CA PRO A 197 -1.81 -21.41 -7.82
C PRO A 197 -2.62 -22.21 -6.80
N ARG A 198 -2.38 -21.98 -5.52
CA ARG A 198 -3.13 -22.60 -4.41
C ARG A 198 -3.35 -21.62 -3.28
N ILE A 199 -4.52 -21.67 -2.66
CA ILE A 199 -4.79 -20.92 -1.43
C ILE A 199 -4.11 -21.64 -0.27
N THR A 200 -3.28 -20.94 0.49
CA THR A 200 -2.57 -21.49 1.66
C THR A 200 -3.02 -20.92 2.99
N GLY A 201 -3.84 -19.86 2.98
CA GLY A 201 -4.50 -19.36 4.18
C GLY A 201 -5.45 -18.21 3.87
N ILE A 202 -6.49 -18.08 4.68
CA ILE A 202 -7.43 -16.97 4.63
C ILE A 202 -7.43 -16.31 6.00
N TYR A 203 -7.16 -15.01 6.03
CA TYR A 203 -7.11 -14.21 7.25
C TYR A 203 -8.12 -13.07 7.20
N ASP A 204 -8.46 -12.52 8.35
CA ASP A 204 -9.09 -11.21 8.44
C ASP A 204 -8.04 -10.08 8.33
N ALA A 205 -8.53 -8.83 8.32
CA ALA A 205 -7.69 -7.64 8.23
C ALA A 205 -6.73 -7.43 9.43
N HIS A 206 -6.96 -8.10 10.55
CA HIS A 206 -6.16 -7.98 11.77
C HIS A 206 -5.18 -9.14 11.97
N GLY A 207 -5.11 -10.07 11.00
CA GLY A 207 -4.19 -11.19 11.02
C GLY A 207 -4.72 -12.43 11.75
N ASN A 208 -6.03 -12.50 12.05
CA ASN A 208 -6.62 -13.73 12.59
C ASN A 208 -6.91 -14.72 11.46
N LEU A 209 -6.53 -15.98 11.67
CA LEU A 209 -6.80 -17.06 10.71
C LEU A 209 -8.31 -17.35 10.68
N TYR A 210 -8.86 -17.42 9.47
CA TYR A 210 -10.24 -17.78 9.20
C TYR A 210 -10.37 -19.25 8.76
N VAL A 211 -9.57 -19.65 7.76
CA VAL A 211 -9.42 -21.02 7.23
C VAL A 211 -7.96 -21.27 6.90
#